data_AF-A0A2R6KUL6-F1
#
_entry.id   AF-A0A2R6KUL6-F1
#
_cell.length_a   1.000
_cell.length_b   1.000
_cell.length_c   1.000
_cell.angle_alpha   90.00
_cell.angle_beta   90.00
_cell.angle_gamma   90.00
#
_symmetry.space_group_name_H-M   'P 1'
#
loop_
_entity.id
_entity.type
_entity.pdbx_description
1 polymer ?
#
loop_
_entity_poly.entity_id
_entity_poly.type
_entity_poly.pdbx_seq_one_letter_code
_entity_poly.pdbx_strand_id
1 'polypeptide(L)' 'AADELLADLACYPSVTGNTSLTEGSVLELLDALDDCENPYACPHGRPVIIELDREELEARFERDYPGHR' A
#
# COMPACT_ATOMS: atom_id res chain seq x y z
N ALA A 1 -21.53 -2.23 13.28
CA ALA A 1 -22.66 -1.45 12.73
C ALA A 1 -22.21 -0.04 12.36
N ALA A 2 -21.82 0.81 13.32
CA ALA A 2 -21.27 2.13 13.00
C ALA A 2 -19.91 2.04 12.27
N ASP A 3 -18.98 1.23 12.77
CA ASP A 3 -17.63 1.10 12.18
C ASP A 3 -17.65 0.56 10.74
N GLU A 4 -18.55 -0.37 10.46
CA GLU A 4 -18.75 -0.95 9.13
C GLU A 4 -19.24 0.10 8.13
N LEU A 5 -20.22 0.93 8.53
CA LEU A 5 -20.69 2.04 7.71
C LEU A 5 -19.57 3.07 7.48
N LEU A 6 -18.79 3.39 8.51
CA LEU A 6 -17.65 4.31 8.38
C LEU A 6 -16.56 3.75 7.47
N ALA A 7 -16.29 2.45 7.53
CA ALA A 7 -15.36 1.77 6.65
C ALA A 7 -15.80 1.87 5.17
N ASP A 8 -17.09 1.66 4.90
CA ASP A 8 -17.63 1.79 3.54
C ASP A 8 -17.59 3.24 3.02
N LEU A 9 -17.91 4.21 3.88
CA LEU A 9 -17.81 5.63 3.58
C LEU A 9 -16.37 6.07 3.29
N ALA A 10 -15.37 5.48 3.96
CA ALA A 10 -13.97 5.74 3.71
C ALA A 10 -13.46 5.06 2.42
N CYS A 11 -13.90 3.83 2.15
CA CYS A 11 -13.41 3.05 1.02
C CYS A 11 -14.00 3.50 -0.33
N TYR A 12 -15.28 3.88 -0.38
CA TYR A 12 -15.94 4.21 -1.65
C TYR A 12 -15.28 5.37 -2.44
N PRO A 13 -14.91 6.52 -1.82
CA PRO A 13 -14.27 7.62 -2.53
C PRO A 13 -12.74 7.52 -2.61
N SER A 14 -12.15 6.43 -2.12
CA SER A 14 -10.69 6.28 -2.04
C SER A 14 -10.02 6.22 -3.43
N VAL A 15 -8.72 6.49 -3.46
CA VAL A 15 -7.90 6.30 -4.66
C VAL A 15 -7.96 4.83 -5.09
N THR A 16 -8.20 4.57 -6.38
CA THR A 16 -8.34 3.21 -6.91
C THR A 16 -7.26 2.88 -7.94
N GLY A 17 -7.18 1.61 -8.33
CA GLY A 17 -6.24 1.15 -9.36
C GLY A 17 -6.34 1.97 -10.64
N ASN A 18 -5.18 2.30 -11.22
CA ASN A 18 -5.02 3.16 -12.40
C ASN A 18 -5.37 4.64 -12.21
N THR A 19 -5.61 5.11 -10.98
CA THR A 19 -5.68 6.56 -10.71
C THR A 19 -4.31 7.19 -10.97
N SER A 20 -4.25 8.15 -11.90
CA SER A 20 -3.02 8.91 -12.15
C SER A 20 -2.82 9.95 -11.05
N LEU A 21 -1.64 9.96 -10.45
CA LEU A 21 -1.27 10.88 -9.38
C LEU A 21 -0.03 11.68 -9.79
N THR A 22 0.05 12.93 -9.35
CA THR A 22 1.28 13.71 -9.43
C THR A 22 2.19 13.34 -8.26
N GLU A 23 3.49 13.59 -8.40
CA GLU A 23 4.45 13.35 -7.31
C GLU A 23 4.03 14.05 -6.01
N GLY A 24 3.58 15.31 -6.09
CA GLY A 24 3.07 16.05 -4.93
C GLY A 24 1.90 15.35 -4.24
N SER A 25 0.91 14.87 -5.00
CA SER A 25 -0.24 14.16 -4.41
C SER A 25 0.14 12.81 -3.80
N VAL A 26 1.20 12.16 -4.30
CA VAL A 26 1.70 10.91 -3.70
C VAL A 26 2.33 11.21 -2.34
N LEU A 27 3.14 12.26 -2.24
CA LEU A 27 3.74 12.66 -0.96
C LEU A 27 2.68 13.05 0.07
N GLU A 28 1.68 13.84 -0.33
CA GLU A 28 0.56 14.22 0.55
C GLU A 28 -0.23 12.99 1.05
N LEU A 29 -0.41 11.97 0.21
CA LEU A 29 -1.06 10.71 0.63
C LEU A 29 -0.23 9.93 1.65
N LEU A 30 1.10 9.94 1.51
CA LEU A 30 2.00 9.29 2.46
C LEU A 30 2.05 10.03 3.79
N ASP A 31 2.11 11.36 3.78
CA ASP A 31 2.04 12.17 5.01
C ASP A 31 0.71 11.94 5.74
N ALA A 32 -0.41 11.92 5.03
CA ALA A 32 -1.72 11.62 5.61
C ALA A 32 -1.82 10.19 6.17
N LEU A 33 -1.10 9.23 5.58
CA LEU A 33 -1.01 7.87 6.10
C LEU A 33 -0.24 7.85 7.42
N ASP A 34 0.89 8.55 7.51
CA ASP A 34 1.71 8.63 8.72
C ASP A 34 0.96 9.26 9.91
N ASP A 35 0.02 10.15 9.64
CA ASP A 35 -0.85 10.79 10.65
C ASP A 35 -1.98 9.87 11.18
N CYS A 36 -2.20 8.70 10.57
CA CYS A 36 -3.24 7.77 11.00
C CYS A 36 -2.86 7.03 12.30
N GLU A 37 -3.84 6.80 13.19
CA GLU A 37 -3.62 6.01 14.43
C GLU A 37 -3.16 4.57 14.13
N ASN A 38 -3.67 3.96 13.06
CA ASN A 38 -3.24 2.66 12.57
C ASN A 38 -2.98 2.70 11.06
N PRO A 39 -1.76 3.01 10.63
CA PRO A 39 -1.43 3.13 9.20
C PRO A 39 -1.23 1.76 8.52
N TYR A 40 -1.24 0.66 9.26
CA TYR A 40 -0.86 -0.65 8.75
C TYR A 40 -2.03 -1.46 8.18
N ALA A 41 -3.27 -1.10 8.55
CA ALA A 41 -4.46 -1.79 8.09
C ALA A 41 -5.57 -0.79 7.72
N CYS A 42 -6.25 -1.03 6.60
CA CYS A 42 -7.45 -0.26 6.26
C CYS A 42 -8.59 -0.59 7.24
N PRO A 43 -9.69 0.20 7.25
CA PRO A 43 -10.85 -0.07 8.11
C PRO A 43 -11.50 -1.45 7.93
N HIS A 44 -11.27 -2.12 6.79
CA HIS A 44 -11.72 -3.50 6.52
C HIS A 44 -10.67 -4.58 6.86
N GLY A 45 -9.49 -4.19 7.36
CA GLY A 45 -8.43 -5.10 7.79
C GLY A 45 -7.44 -5.53 6.71
N ARG A 46 -7.44 -4.92 5.52
CA ARG A 46 -6.43 -5.20 4.50
C ARG A 46 -5.12 -4.47 4.84
N PRO A 47 -3.95 -5.11 4.63
CA PRO A 47 -2.68 -4.43 4.83
C PRO A 47 -2.53 -3.26 3.85
N VAL A 48 -2.05 -2.12 4.36
CA VAL A 48 -1.81 -0.91 3.55
C VAL A 48 -0.37 -0.87 3.04
N ILE A 49 0.58 -1.29 3.88
CA ILE A 49 2.02 -1.28 3.59
C ILE A 49 2.56 -2.71 3.70
N ILE A 50 3.47 -3.06 2.79
CA ILE A 50 4.30 -4.26 2.90
C ILE A 50 5.78 -3.83 2.88
N GLU A 51 6.61 -4.54 3.64
CA GLU A 51 8.06 -4.38 3.58
C GLU A 51 8.63 -5.49 2.70
N LEU A 52 9.50 -5.11 1.77
CA LEU A 52 10.34 -6.03 1.02
C LEU A 52 11.78 -5.66 1.36
N ASP A 53 12.43 -6.48 2.17
CA ASP A 53 13.82 -6.26 2.53
C ASP A 53 14.76 -6.55 1.34
N ARG A 54 16.04 -6.23 1.52
CA ARG A 54 17.06 -6.39 0.47
C ARG A 54 17.22 -7.85 0.07
N GLU A 55 17.22 -8.76 1.03
CA GLU A 55 17.48 -10.18 0.80
C GLU A 55 16.31 -10.82 0.03
N GLU A 56 15.08 -10.47 0.39
CA GLU A 56 13.88 -10.87 -0.33
C GLU A 56 13.84 -10.29 -1.74
N LEU A 57 14.21 -9.01 -1.91
CA LEU A 57 14.28 -8.40 -3.23
C LEU A 57 15.32 -9.07 -4.13
N GLU A 58 16.49 -9.41 -3.58
CA GLU A 58 17.55 -10.15 -4.29
C GLU A 58 17.09 -11.56 -4.70
N ALA A 59 16.45 -12.29 -3.79
CA ALA A 59 15.89 -13.61 -4.06
C ALA A 59 14.82 -13.57 -5.18
N ARG A 60 13.91 -12.57 -5.12
CA ARG A 60 12.86 -12.37 -6.13
C ARG A 60 13.36 -11.85 -7.47
N PHE A 61 14.59 -11.32 -7.54
CA PHE A 61 15.18 -10.92 -8.82
C PHE A 61 15.60 -12.15 -9.66
N GLU A 62 15.79 -13.31 -9.03
CA GLU A 62 16.07 -14.59 -9.71
C GLU A 62 17.33 -14.56 -10.61
N ARG A 63 18.41 -13.84 -10.25
CA ARG A 63 19.61 -13.73 -11.13
C ARG A 63 20.39 -15.04 -11.36
N ASP A 64 20.08 -16.10 -10.62
CA ASP A 64 20.83 -17.36 -10.62
C ASP A 64 20.08 -18.55 -11.28
N TYR A 65 19.08 -18.31 -12.14
CA TYR A 65 18.40 -19.41 -12.83
C TYR A 65 19.31 -20.11 -13.86
N PRO A 66 19.15 -21.43 -14.08
CA PRO A 66 19.91 -22.20 -15.06
C PRO A 66 19.64 -21.68 -16.48
N GLY A 67 20.48 -20.77 -16.95
CA GLY A 67 20.34 -20.03 -18.21
C GLY A 67 21.03 -18.67 -18.21
N HIS A 68 21.43 -18.15 -17.03
CA HIS A 68 22.13 -16.88 -16.88
C HIS A 68 23.68 -16.99 -16.91
N ARG A 69 24.25 -17.90 -17.72
CA ARG A 69 25.70 -17.95 -18.03
C ARG A 69 25.97 -18.02 -19.52
#